data_AF-A0A554IUU7-F1
#
_entry.id   AF-A0A554IUU7-F1
#
_cell.length_a   1.000
_cell.length_b   1.000
_cell.length_c   1.000
_cell.angle_alpha   90.00
_cell.angle_beta   90.00
_cell.angle_gamma   90.00
#
_symmetry.space_group_name_H-M   'P 1'
#
loop_
_entity.id
_entity.type
_entity.pdbx_description
1 polymer ?
#
loop_
_entity_poly.entity_id
_entity_poly.type
_entity_poly.pdbx_seq_one_letter_code
_entity_poly.pdbx_strand_id
1 'polypeptide(L)'
;MRILTGKKWRSGFLDYFRNKSEYRIQVQGFKNLEKLENVYHTRAKSLRLLMNYFPVVGFQGLFTKTWSRLREDRRNEKYISCGFGKILEVPEGGEFAKGEAVAFVAPWHPALAERITLPKELIFKLNETPAAKEGEILYFEYAKKEPSDYWWSGIRAWSIYSGIEITAEHRAKLEAGLKEEFGSTDWGGAQKIDADRAVPIATTRGEIKNRRSGVKSGVLFGYGNYAKINIIPYSRPFVEIDSVHEIDPTQIFIEKRVKKWNSAPFPEKDEKADVFYVASYNHTHVPITLHALRQGSYVVVEKPVVMDYDELNELEKALKQAGRKLFIGFHKRYGTFNKLALKDLGVKYGDPISYHSIVYELIQPEFFWYNWPVSRSTFLSNGCHQIDHFLHLNNWSKPINSDIKLLQDGAVEVWIELENGATFTTTFSEKGSLRVGPRDIVELKVHGKNVRITDAIRYMSEDNHRIIRRKKIFKTDSYREMYQEIGRKIAANEEGDTVESIVMTSKIMLDLEEKLKVMKDWGDKYEKAKARFENYVRVHD
;
A
#
# COMPACT_ATOMS: atom_id res chain seq x y z
N MET A 1 23.18 -3.69 -2.79
CA MET A 1 23.40 -5.02 -2.18
C MET A 1 23.17 -6.20 -3.13
N ARG A 2 23.58 -7.39 -2.69
CA ARG A 2 23.24 -8.72 -3.22
C ARG A 2 22.13 -9.39 -2.41
N ILE A 3 21.31 -10.21 -3.05
CA ILE A 3 20.29 -11.05 -2.38
C ILE A 3 20.28 -12.45 -2.98
N LEU A 4 19.80 -13.43 -2.21
CA LEU A 4 19.54 -14.78 -2.69
C LEU A 4 18.13 -14.84 -3.27
N THR A 5 18.01 -15.12 -4.57
CA THR A 5 16.72 -15.23 -5.24
C THR A 5 16.77 -16.28 -6.35
N GLY A 6 15.81 -17.21 -6.36
CA GLY A 6 15.79 -18.35 -7.26
C GLY A 6 17.06 -19.20 -7.15
N LYS A 7 17.50 -19.47 -5.91
CA LYS A 7 18.72 -20.22 -5.55
C LYS A 7 20.04 -19.64 -6.10
N LYS A 8 20.04 -18.37 -6.52
CA LYS A 8 21.22 -17.68 -7.05
C LYS A 8 21.51 -16.43 -6.23
N TRP A 9 22.77 -16.25 -5.87
CA TRP A 9 23.27 -15.02 -5.26
C TRP A 9 23.43 -13.95 -6.34
N ARG A 10 22.60 -12.91 -6.30
CA ARG A 10 22.49 -11.92 -7.38
C ARG A 10 22.79 -10.51 -6.88
N SER A 11 23.56 -9.76 -7.66
CA SER A 11 23.84 -8.33 -7.44
C SER A 11 22.85 -7.41 -8.16
N GLY A 12 22.96 -6.10 -7.90
CA GLY A 12 22.21 -5.05 -8.60
C GLY A 12 20.94 -4.58 -7.91
N PHE A 13 20.71 -4.99 -6.67
CA PHE A 13 19.60 -4.52 -5.83
C PHE A 13 20.04 -3.29 -5.03
N LEU A 14 19.13 -2.36 -4.79
CA LEU A 14 19.35 -1.30 -3.81
C LEU A 14 19.43 -1.90 -2.41
N ASP A 15 20.17 -1.24 -1.54
CA ASP A 15 20.15 -1.47 -0.12
C ASP A 15 18.82 -0.97 0.47
N TYR A 16 18.33 -1.63 1.52
CA TYR A 16 17.22 -1.09 2.33
C TYR A 16 17.58 0.30 2.84
N PHE A 17 16.62 1.23 2.76
CA PHE A 17 16.80 2.56 3.34
C PHE A 17 16.90 2.45 4.85
N ARG A 18 17.89 3.12 5.44
CA ARG A 18 18.11 3.13 6.88
C ARG A 18 17.42 4.37 7.44
N ASN A 19 16.36 4.18 8.22
CA ASN A 19 15.75 5.29 8.94
C ASN A 19 16.66 5.77 10.07
N LYS A 20 16.38 6.97 10.61
CA LYS A 20 17.24 7.63 11.61
C LYS A 20 17.48 6.78 12.86
N SER A 21 16.57 5.88 13.20
CA SER A 21 16.63 4.99 14.38
C SER A 21 17.13 3.57 14.08
N GLU A 22 17.47 3.25 12.84
CA GLU A 22 17.88 1.90 12.43
C GLU A 22 19.40 1.77 12.26
N TYR A 23 19.90 0.55 12.42
CA TYR A 23 21.27 0.15 12.16
C TYR A 23 21.35 -0.55 10.82
N ARG A 24 22.45 -0.37 10.08
CA ARG A 24 22.77 -1.23 8.93
C ARG A 24 23.74 -2.31 9.36
N ILE A 25 23.40 -3.57 9.08
CA ILE A 25 24.20 -4.73 9.46
C ILE A 25 24.77 -5.39 8.20
N GLN A 26 26.08 -5.62 8.18
CA GLN A 26 26.72 -6.54 7.25
C GLN A 26 26.49 -7.96 7.74
N VAL A 27 25.70 -8.73 6.99
CA VAL A 27 25.38 -10.12 7.35
C VAL A 27 26.63 -10.99 7.20
N GLN A 28 26.89 -11.84 8.19
CA GLN A 28 27.94 -12.88 8.18
C GLN A 28 27.36 -14.27 8.41
N GLY A 29 26.25 -14.38 9.14
CA GLY A 29 25.45 -15.60 9.26
C GLY A 29 23.97 -15.31 9.14
N PHE A 30 23.23 -16.20 8.47
CA PHE A 30 21.79 -16.04 8.23
C PHE A 30 21.09 -17.40 8.18
N LYS A 31 20.08 -17.59 9.01
CA LYS A 31 19.29 -18.82 9.11
C LYS A 31 17.82 -18.50 8.94
N ASN A 32 17.18 -19.11 7.96
CA ASN A 32 15.74 -18.95 7.76
C ASN A 32 14.96 -19.85 8.74
N LEU A 33 14.16 -19.21 9.59
CA LEU A 33 13.39 -19.85 10.65
C LEU A 33 12.00 -20.26 10.16
N GLU A 34 11.36 -19.40 9.39
CA GLU A 34 10.01 -19.60 8.87
C GLU A 34 9.87 -18.93 7.50
N LYS A 35 9.24 -19.63 6.55
CA LYS A 35 8.78 -19.01 5.31
C LYS A 35 7.42 -18.36 5.55
N LEU A 36 7.33 -17.05 5.34
CA LEU A 36 6.10 -16.31 5.55
C LEU A 36 5.11 -16.56 4.42
N GLU A 37 4.01 -17.22 4.74
CA GLU A 37 2.82 -17.32 3.90
C GLU A 37 1.82 -16.23 4.28
N ASN A 38 0.80 -15.96 3.45
CA ASN A 38 -0.27 -15.00 3.77
C ASN A 38 0.17 -13.55 4.06
N VAL A 39 1.33 -13.11 3.56
CA VAL A 39 1.74 -11.70 3.62
C VAL A 39 1.20 -10.88 2.45
N TYR A 40 0.86 -11.55 1.35
CA TYR A 40 0.31 -10.94 0.15
C TYR A 40 -0.85 -11.77 -0.38
N HIS A 41 -1.71 -11.12 -1.18
CA HIS A 41 -2.75 -11.81 -1.95
C HIS A 41 -2.12 -12.68 -3.04
N THR A 42 -1.79 -13.93 -2.71
CA THR A 42 -1.34 -14.92 -3.69
C THR A 42 -2.52 -15.66 -4.30
N ARG A 43 -2.68 -15.64 -5.62
CA ARG A 43 -3.69 -16.45 -6.31
C ARG A 43 -3.06 -17.73 -6.84
N ALA A 44 -3.76 -18.85 -6.66
CA ALA A 44 -3.36 -20.12 -7.25
C ALA A 44 -3.12 -20.00 -8.77
N LYS A 45 -2.01 -20.60 -9.24
CA LYS A 45 -1.65 -20.67 -10.67
C LYS A 45 -2.61 -21.67 -11.36
N SER A 46 -3.79 -21.19 -11.78
CA SER A 46 -4.80 -22.01 -12.48
C SER A 46 -5.18 -21.38 -13.82
N LEU A 47 -5.05 -22.16 -14.91
CA LEU A 47 -5.45 -21.78 -16.25
C LEU A 47 -6.96 -21.50 -16.32
N ARG A 48 -7.78 -22.30 -15.61
CA ARG A 48 -9.23 -22.10 -15.51
C ARG A 48 -9.58 -20.77 -14.83
N LEU A 49 -8.88 -20.41 -13.75
CA LEU A 49 -9.07 -19.10 -13.10
C LEU A 49 -8.63 -17.94 -14.01
N LEU A 50 -7.60 -18.13 -14.83
CA LEU A 50 -7.15 -17.14 -15.81
C LEU A 50 -8.22 -16.92 -16.89
N MET A 51 -8.76 -18.00 -17.46
CA MET A 51 -9.83 -17.95 -18.45
C MET A 51 -11.11 -17.31 -17.91
N ASN A 52 -11.48 -17.62 -16.66
CA ASN A 52 -12.62 -16.98 -15.99
C ASN A 52 -12.43 -15.48 -15.74
N TYR A 53 -11.19 -15.00 -15.76
CA TYR A 53 -10.84 -13.59 -15.55
C TYR A 53 -10.89 -12.79 -16.86
N PHE A 54 -10.75 -13.44 -18.02
CA PHE A 54 -10.76 -12.80 -19.32
C PHE A 54 -12.02 -11.94 -19.58
N PRO A 55 -13.26 -12.40 -19.29
CA PRO A 55 -14.46 -11.58 -19.49
C PRO A 55 -14.57 -10.33 -18.58
N VAL A 56 -13.70 -10.22 -17.57
CA VAL A 56 -13.67 -9.13 -16.57
C VAL A 56 -12.70 -8.02 -16.99
N VAL A 57 -11.54 -8.38 -17.54
CA VAL A 57 -10.43 -7.45 -17.81
C VAL A 57 -9.97 -7.37 -19.28
N GLY A 58 -10.51 -8.23 -20.15
CA GLY A 58 -10.12 -8.30 -21.56
C GLY A 58 -8.71 -8.83 -21.81
N PHE A 59 -8.28 -8.84 -23.07
CA PHE A 59 -6.97 -9.38 -23.49
C PHE A 59 -5.79 -8.61 -22.89
N GLN A 60 -5.85 -7.28 -22.94
CA GLN A 60 -4.79 -6.42 -22.43
C GLN A 60 -4.62 -6.60 -20.91
N GLY A 61 -5.73 -6.64 -20.15
CA GLY A 61 -5.70 -6.88 -18.72
C GLY A 61 -5.25 -8.30 -18.32
N LEU A 62 -5.47 -9.29 -19.18
CA LEU A 62 -4.99 -10.66 -18.98
C LEU A 62 -3.46 -10.75 -19.14
N PHE A 63 -2.92 -10.10 -20.18
CA PHE A 63 -1.49 -10.10 -20.47
C PHE A 63 -0.69 -9.40 -19.37
N THR A 64 -1.09 -8.19 -18.97
CA THR A 64 -0.45 -7.45 -17.87
C THR A 64 -0.47 -8.23 -16.56
N LYS A 65 -1.58 -8.91 -16.26
CA LYS A 65 -1.69 -9.72 -15.03
C LYS A 65 -0.79 -10.95 -15.04
N THR A 66 -0.71 -11.66 -16.17
CA THR A 66 0.18 -12.83 -16.30
C THR A 66 1.65 -12.43 -16.17
N TRP A 67 2.02 -11.32 -16.81
CA TRP A 67 3.38 -10.79 -16.76
C TRP A 67 3.74 -10.25 -15.36
N SER A 68 2.78 -9.61 -14.68
CA SER A 68 2.97 -9.16 -13.29
C SER A 68 3.22 -10.33 -12.35
N ARG A 69 2.46 -11.43 -12.47
CA ARG A 69 2.62 -12.63 -11.62
C ARG A 69 4.02 -13.22 -11.67
N LEU A 70 4.62 -13.30 -12.85
CA LEU A 70 6.00 -13.79 -13.00
C LEU A 70 7.04 -12.88 -12.32
N ARG A 71 6.72 -11.59 -12.15
CA ARG A 71 7.58 -10.59 -11.52
C ARG A 71 7.36 -10.46 -10.01
N GLU A 72 6.17 -10.83 -9.53
CA GLU A 72 5.82 -10.82 -8.09
C GLU A 72 6.41 -12.00 -7.31
N ASP A 73 6.79 -13.10 -7.98
CA ASP A 73 7.34 -14.29 -7.32
C ASP A 73 8.55 -13.96 -6.40
N ARG A 74 9.39 -12.96 -6.76
CA ARG A 74 10.52 -12.50 -5.92
C ARG A 74 10.10 -11.70 -4.69
N ARG A 75 9.01 -10.93 -4.80
CA ARG A 75 8.45 -10.15 -3.70
C ARG A 75 7.82 -11.07 -2.66
N ASN A 76 7.14 -12.11 -3.13
CA ASN A 76 6.36 -13.01 -2.30
C ASN A 76 7.22 -13.97 -1.48
N GLU A 77 8.49 -14.17 -1.85
CA GLU A 77 9.40 -15.04 -1.15
C GLU A 77 10.06 -14.30 0.04
N LYS A 78 9.38 -14.34 1.19
CA LYS A 78 9.80 -13.67 2.42
C LYS A 78 9.92 -14.64 3.58
N TYR A 79 10.82 -14.33 4.49
CA TYR A 79 11.16 -15.17 5.63
C TYR A 79 11.27 -14.35 6.90
N ILE A 80 11.04 -15.04 8.01
CA ILE A 80 11.63 -14.69 9.31
C ILE A 80 12.94 -15.43 9.40
N SER A 81 13.98 -14.71 9.77
CA SER A 81 15.33 -15.24 9.84
C SER A 81 16.02 -14.74 11.08
N CYS A 82 17.03 -15.45 11.54
CA CYS A 82 17.98 -14.96 12.54
C CYS A 82 19.40 -15.05 12.00
N GLY A 83 20.32 -14.37 12.66
CA GLY A 83 21.70 -14.39 12.22
C GLY A 83 22.61 -13.53 13.06
N PHE A 84 23.80 -13.32 12.53
CA PHE A 84 24.80 -12.44 13.10
C PHE A 84 25.57 -11.69 12.03
N GLY A 85 26.20 -10.59 12.44
CA GLY A 85 26.93 -9.73 11.53
C GLY A 85 27.63 -8.59 12.25
N LYS A 86 28.16 -7.65 11.47
CA LYS A 86 28.82 -6.44 11.97
C LYS A 86 28.03 -5.19 11.64
N ILE A 87 27.95 -4.26 12.57
CA ILE A 87 27.31 -2.96 12.36
C ILE A 87 28.15 -2.12 11.37
N LEU A 88 27.54 -1.66 10.29
CA LEU A 88 28.15 -0.77 9.29
C LEU A 88 27.83 0.70 9.53
N GLU A 89 26.57 0.98 9.86
CA GLU A 89 26.02 2.32 10.08
C GLU A 89 25.17 2.31 11.35
N VAL A 90 25.31 3.36 12.16
CA VAL A 90 24.61 3.52 13.45
C VAL A 90 23.66 4.72 13.39
N PRO A 91 22.53 4.69 14.11
CA PRO A 91 21.72 5.87 14.38
C PRO A 91 22.45 6.81 15.35
N GLU A 92 22.05 8.09 15.35
CA GLU A 92 22.55 9.07 16.31
C GLU A 92 22.14 8.64 17.74
N GLY A 93 23.10 8.63 18.67
CA GLY A 93 22.87 8.14 20.04
C GLY A 93 22.62 6.62 20.14
N GLY A 94 23.00 5.83 19.13
CA GLY A 94 22.81 4.39 19.11
C GLY A 94 23.52 3.63 20.23
N GLU A 95 22.90 2.51 20.65
CA GLU A 95 23.38 1.59 21.69
C GLU A 95 24.52 0.68 21.23
N PHE A 96 24.68 0.48 19.91
CA PHE A 96 25.73 -0.35 19.30
C PHE A 96 26.73 0.49 18.52
N ALA A 97 27.99 0.08 18.52
CA ALA A 97 29.09 0.76 17.84
C ALA A 97 29.32 0.23 16.42
N LYS A 98 29.89 1.07 15.54
CA LYS A 98 30.33 0.64 14.21
C LYS A 98 31.42 -0.44 14.33
N GLY A 99 31.27 -1.53 13.59
CA GLY A 99 32.13 -2.69 13.64
C GLY A 99 31.80 -3.69 14.74
N GLU A 100 30.91 -3.35 15.68
CA GLU A 100 30.46 -4.25 16.74
C GLU A 100 29.76 -5.48 16.13
N ALA A 101 30.09 -6.65 16.67
CA ALA A 101 29.45 -7.91 16.31
C ALA A 101 28.12 -8.03 17.06
N VAL A 102 27.05 -8.32 16.32
CA VAL A 102 25.70 -8.43 16.87
C VAL A 102 25.00 -9.67 16.33
N ALA A 103 24.08 -10.20 17.12
CA ALA A 103 23.06 -11.12 16.66
C ALA A 103 21.78 -10.33 16.34
N PHE A 104 20.95 -10.85 15.44
CA PHE A 104 19.71 -10.19 15.04
C PHE A 104 18.59 -11.16 14.70
N VAL A 105 17.36 -10.63 14.70
CA VAL A 105 16.18 -11.29 14.16
C VAL A 105 15.58 -10.43 13.06
N ALA A 106 15.48 -10.97 11.85
CA ALA A 106 15.03 -10.30 10.65
C ALA A 106 13.60 -10.77 10.30
N PRO A 107 12.55 -9.96 10.58
CA PRO A 107 11.16 -10.42 10.58
C PRO A 107 10.54 -10.57 9.19
N TRP A 108 11.05 -9.84 8.20
CA TRP A 108 10.40 -9.78 6.88
C TRP A 108 11.37 -9.50 5.73
N HIS A 109 12.25 -10.45 5.42
CA HIS A 109 13.36 -10.28 4.46
C HIS A 109 13.33 -11.35 3.36
N PRO A 110 14.04 -11.15 2.22
CA PRO A 110 14.29 -12.24 1.27
C PRO A 110 15.06 -13.39 1.95
N ALA A 111 15.15 -14.54 1.28
CA ALA A 111 15.83 -15.74 1.80
C ALA A 111 17.24 -15.46 2.36
N LEU A 112 17.97 -14.52 1.76
CA LEU A 112 19.21 -13.97 2.29
C LEU A 112 19.46 -12.60 1.63
N ALA A 113 19.95 -11.64 2.41
CA ALA A 113 20.40 -10.34 1.93
C ALA A 113 21.84 -10.08 2.43
N GLU A 114 22.66 -9.42 1.60
CA GLU A 114 24.05 -9.07 1.95
C GLU A 114 24.09 -8.10 3.13
N ARG A 115 23.13 -7.18 3.18
CA ARG A 115 22.96 -6.18 4.22
C ARG A 115 21.49 -6.01 4.53
N ILE A 116 21.19 -5.77 5.80
CA ILE A 116 19.83 -5.50 6.28
C ILE A 116 19.84 -4.22 7.13
N THR A 117 18.66 -3.62 7.27
CA THR A 117 18.44 -2.52 8.22
C THR A 117 17.44 -2.99 9.26
N LEU A 118 17.78 -2.81 10.53
CA LEU A 118 16.94 -3.23 11.65
C LEU A 118 16.98 -2.16 12.76
N PRO A 119 15.88 -1.97 13.49
CA PRO A 119 15.87 -1.15 14.70
C PRO A 119 16.44 -1.96 15.89
N LYS A 120 16.79 -1.26 16.98
CA LYS A 120 17.49 -1.84 18.13
C LYS A 120 16.72 -2.98 18.83
N GLU A 121 15.40 -2.99 18.71
CA GLU A 121 14.50 -3.98 19.30
C GLU A 121 14.78 -5.39 18.77
N LEU A 122 15.41 -5.49 17.60
CA LEU A 122 15.69 -6.73 16.88
C LEU A 122 17.19 -7.06 16.82
N ILE A 123 18.02 -6.34 17.56
CA ILE A 123 19.47 -6.48 17.61
C ILE A 123 19.90 -6.80 19.05
N PHE A 124 20.80 -7.77 19.19
CA PHE A 124 21.24 -8.31 20.47
C PHE A 124 22.76 -8.41 20.50
N LYS A 125 23.35 -8.14 21.68
CA LYS A 125 24.80 -8.25 21.87
C LYS A 125 25.25 -9.69 21.70
N LEU A 126 26.41 -9.85 21.05
CA LEU A 126 27.01 -11.15 20.84
C LEU A 126 28.40 -11.17 21.46
N ASN A 127 28.65 -12.11 22.37
CA ASN A 127 29.95 -12.23 23.03
C ASN A 127 31.00 -12.88 22.14
N GLU A 128 30.59 -13.88 21.35
CA GLU A 128 31.46 -14.65 20.46
C GLU A 128 30.78 -14.88 19.11
N THR A 129 31.49 -14.62 18.02
CA THR A 129 31.02 -14.88 16.66
C THR A 129 31.57 -16.21 16.14
N PRO A 130 30.74 -17.04 15.47
CA PRO A 130 31.22 -18.19 14.72
C PRO A 130 32.30 -17.80 13.73
N ALA A 131 33.27 -18.69 13.52
CA ALA A 131 34.37 -18.48 12.58
C ALA A 131 33.86 -18.52 11.13
N ALA A 132 33.57 -17.34 10.56
CA ALA A 132 33.34 -17.14 9.14
C ALA A 132 34.58 -16.47 8.52
N LYS A 133 35.01 -16.91 7.34
CA LYS A 133 36.08 -16.18 6.62
C LYS A 133 35.57 -14.82 6.19
N GLU A 134 36.48 -13.87 6.06
CA GLU A 134 36.16 -12.58 5.45
C GLU A 134 35.61 -12.81 4.03
N GLY A 135 34.51 -12.13 3.71
CA GLY A 135 33.82 -12.33 2.43
C GLY A 135 32.95 -13.58 2.31
N GLU A 136 32.79 -14.39 3.36
CA GLU A 136 31.83 -15.51 3.37
C GLU A 136 30.58 -15.16 4.20
N ILE A 137 29.40 -15.58 3.72
CA ILE A 137 28.16 -15.62 4.52
C ILE A 137 27.79 -17.08 4.78
N LEU A 138 27.64 -17.44 6.06
CA LEU A 138 27.12 -18.72 6.51
C LEU A 138 25.59 -18.73 6.39
N TYR A 139 25.03 -19.65 5.61
CA TYR A 139 23.61 -19.67 5.28
C TYR A 139 22.95 -21.01 5.58
N PHE A 140 21.78 -20.95 6.22
CA PHE A 140 20.87 -22.08 6.39
C PHE A 140 19.54 -21.79 5.71
N GLU A 141 19.21 -22.61 4.71
CA GLU A 141 17.89 -22.60 4.07
C GLU A 141 16.80 -23.07 5.05
N TYR A 142 15.58 -22.60 4.84
CA TYR A 142 14.43 -23.02 5.64
C TYR A 142 14.15 -24.51 5.43
N ALA A 143 14.30 -25.30 6.49
CA ALA A 143 13.79 -26.66 6.55
C ALA A 143 12.35 -26.61 7.08
N LYS A 144 11.40 -27.15 6.31
CA LYS A 144 9.98 -27.13 6.69
C LYS A 144 9.79 -27.81 8.06
N LYS A 145 9.28 -27.06 9.04
CA LYS A 145 8.91 -27.55 10.37
C LYS A 145 7.39 -27.59 10.51
N GLU A 146 6.88 -28.49 11.34
CA GLU A 146 5.46 -28.48 11.73
C GLU A 146 5.14 -27.24 12.58
N PRO A 147 3.91 -26.69 12.52
CA PRO A 147 3.50 -25.54 13.32
C PRO A 147 3.60 -25.83 14.82
N SER A 148 4.43 -25.07 15.54
CA SER A 148 4.49 -25.05 17.02
C SER A 148 4.49 -23.59 17.53
N ASP A 149 4.34 -23.37 18.84
CA ASP A 149 4.57 -22.02 19.40
C ASP A 149 6.05 -21.64 19.21
N TYR A 150 6.32 -20.73 18.29
CA TYR A 150 7.67 -20.27 17.99
C TYR A 150 8.04 -19.07 18.86
N TRP A 151 9.31 -18.97 19.26
CA TRP A 151 9.79 -17.83 20.04
C TRP A 151 9.74 -16.49 19.27
N TRP A 152 9.61 -16.54 17.94
CA TRP A 152 9.47 -15.38 17.04
C TRP A 152 8.01 -15.08 16.61
N SER A 153 7.00 -15.73 17.20
CA SER A 153 5.60 -15.59 16.76
C SER A 153 5.07 -14.14 16.81
N GLY A 154 5.56 -13.33 17.75
CA GLY A 154 5.16 -11.92 17.92
C GLY A 154 5.67 -10.96 16.84
N ILE A 155 6.58 -11.39 15.95
CA ILE A 155 7.20 -10.51 14.93
C ILE A 155 6.98 -11.00 13.49
N ARG A 156 6.05 -11.92 13.26
CA ARG A 156 5.75 -12.39 11.90
C ARG A 156 5.30 -11.24 11.00
N ALA A 157 6.03 -11.05 9.89
CA ALA A 157 5.82 -9.93 8.96
C ALA A 157 5.80 -8.55 9.64
N TRP A 158 6.48 -8.43 10.78
CA TRP A 158 6.61 -7.16 11.48
C TRP A 158 7.43 -6.18 10.63
N SER A 159 7.06 -4.91 10.71
CA SER A 159 7.74 -3.81 10.04
C SER A 159 7.63 -2.54 10.86
N ILE A 160 8.60 -1.64 10.77
CA ILE A 160 8.53 -0.29 11.36
C ILE A 160 7.28 0.49 10.87
N TYR A 161 6.77 0.16 9.68
CA TYR A 161 5.56 0.76 9.08
C TYR A 161 4.26 0.16 9.61
N SER A 162 4.31 -0.82 10.52
CA SER A 162 3.11 -1.50 11.01
C SER A 162 2.45 -0.82 12.21
N GLY A 163 3.23 -0.03 12.96
CA GLY A 163 2.81 0.48 14.27
C GLY A 163 2.59 -0.62 15.33
N ILE A 164 3.01 -1.85 15.07
CA ILE A 164 2.99 -2.97 16.02
C ILE A 164 4.13 -2.80 17.02
N GLU A 165 3.83 -2.94 18.30
CA GLU A 165 4.81 -2.87 19.38
C GLU A 165 5.60 -4.18 19.53
N ILE A 166 6.91 -4.07 19.73
CA ILE A 166 7.71 -5.14 20.31
C ILE A 166 7.84 -4.84 21.80
N THR A 167 6.98 -5.46 22.61
CA THR A 167 6.97 -5.26 24.07
C THR A 167 8.26 -5.77 24.69
N ALA A 168 8.58 -5.33 25.91
CA ALA A 168 9.75 -5.83 26.64
C ALA A 168 9.71 -7.35 26.83
N GLU A 169 8.53 -7.91 27.07
CA GLU A 169 8.31 -9.37 27.16
C GLU A 169 8.61 -10.07 25.83
N HIS A 170 8.06 -9.58 24.71
CA HIS A 170 8.34 -10.15 23.40
C HIS A 170 9.83 -10.04 23.07
N ARG A 171 10.46 -8.91 23.36
CA ARG A 171 11.90 -8.72 23.16
C ARG A 171 12.73 -9.71 23.98
N ALA A 172 12.35 -9.96 25.24
CA ALA A 172 13.02 -10.96 26.07
C ALA A 172 12.84 -12.39 25.53
N LYS A 173 11.64 -12.72 25.01
CA LYS A 173 11.39 -14.02 24.33
C LYS A 173 12.26 -14.16 23.08
N LEU A 174 12.40 -13.10 22.28
CA LEU A 174 13.28 -13.07 21.11
C LEU A 174 14.76 -13.27 21.50
N GLU A 175 15.23 -12.59 22.55
CA GLU A 175 16.62 -12.71 23.01
C GLU A 175 16.95 -14.13 23.49
N ALA A 176 16.07 -14.69 24.33
CA ALA A 176 16.24 -16.05 24.86
C ALA A 176 16.20 -17.10 23.74
N GLY A 177 15.21 -17.01 22.85
CA GLY A 177 15.07 -17.93 21.72
C GLY A 177 16.21 -17.80 20.72
N LEU A 178 16.68 -16.58 20.44
CA LEU A 178 17.85 -16.35 19.59
C LEU A 178 19.10 -16.96 20.20
N LYS A 179 19.33 -16.81 21.51
CA LYS A 179 20.49 -17.38 22.20
C LYS A 179 20.50 -18.92 22.11
N GLU A 180 19.36 -19.56 22.32
CA GLU A 180 19.21 -21.01 22.17
C GLU A 180 19.40 -21.48 20.73
N GLU A 181 18.75 -20.83 19.77
CA GLU A 181 18.87 -21.14 18.34
C GLU A 181 20.32 -20.96 17.86
N PHE A 182 21.00 -19.91 18.32
CA PHE A 182 22.38 -19.63 17.98
C PHE A 182 23.33 -20.69 18.53
N GLY A 183 23.16 -21.08 19.80
CA GLY A 183 24.00 -22.08 20.47
C GLY A 183 23.80 -23.50 19.97
N SER A 184 22.60 -23.83 19.47
CA SER A 184 22.27 -25.15 18.91
C SER A 184 22.56 -25.28 17.41
N THR A 185 22.85 -24.18 16.71
CA THR A 185 23.13 -24.19 15.27
C THR A 185 24.58 -24.60 14.99
N ASP A 186 24.77 -25.66 14.20
CA ASP A 186 26.09 -26.05 13.67
C ASP A 186 26.53 -25.09 12.55
N TRP A 187 27.03 -23.91 12.89
CA TRP A 187 27.51 -22.94 11.91
C TRP A 187 28.67 -23.46 11.04
N GLY A 188 29.39 -24.50 11.45
CA GLY A 188 30.47 -25.11 10.66
C GLY A 188 29.94 -25.88 9.45
N GLY A 189 28.75 -26.49 9.57
CA GLY A 189 28.03 -27.19 8.50
C GLY A 189 27.20 -26.30 7.58
N ALA A 190 27.21 -24.98 7.77
CA ALA A 190 26.41 -24.05 6.98
C ALA A 190 26.83 -24.00 5.50
N GLN A 191 25.88 -23.68 4.61
CA GLN A 191 26.21 -23.35 3.24
C GLN A 191 27.05 -22.06 3.23
N LYS A 192 28.18 -22.09 2.51
CA LYS A 192 29.03 -20.90 2.34
C LYS A 192 28.64 -20.16 1.08
N ILE A 193 28.13 -18.95 1.25
CA ILE A 193 27.82 -18.04 0.15
C ILE A 193 29.02 -17.12 -0.03
N ASP A 194 29.59 -17.16 -1.24
CA ASP A 194 30.65 -16.24 -1.65
C ASP A 194 30.07 -14.81 -1.72
N ALA A 195 30.46 -14.00 -0.75
CA ALA A 195 30.19 -12.58 -0.66
C ALA A 195 31.49 -11.76 -0.82
N ASP A 196 32.54 -12.32 -1.44
CA ASP A 196 33.76 -11.59 -1.73
C ASP A 196 33.44 -10.37 -2.59
N ARG A 197 34.21 -9.30 -2.35
CA ARG A 197 34.04 -7.96 -2.95
C ARG A 197 32.77 -7.26 -2.47
N ALA A 198 32.92 -6.46 -1.40
CA ALA A 198 31.84 -5.62 -0.89
C ALA A 198 31.29 -4.70 -1.99
N VAL A 199 29.99 -4.81 -2.26
CA VAL A 199 29.30 -3.86 -3.15
C VAL A 199 29.03 -2.58 -2.35
N PRO A 200 29.33 -1.37 -2.88
CA PRO A 200 29.01 -0.13 -2.19
C PRO A 200 27.55 -0.07 -1.73
N ILE A 201 27.31 0.52 -0.56
CA ILE A 201 25.95 0.77 -0.07
C ILE A 201 25.30 1.76 -1.02
N ALA A 202 24.11 1.41 -1.54
CA ALA A 202 23.38 2.30 -2.44
C ALA A 202 21.87 2.18 -2.18
N THR A 203 21.26 3.25 -1.67
CA THR A 203 19.80 3.40 -1.55
C THR A 203 19.18 4.11 -2.77
N THR A 204 20.02 4.61 -3.67
CA THR A 204 19.60 5.27 -4.92
C THR A 204 20.35 4.67 -6.10
N ARG A 205 19.67 4.53 -7.24
CA ARG A 205 20.27 4.08 -8.50
C ARG A 205 19.78 4.92 -9.66
N GLY A 206 20.73 5.38 -10.47
CA GLY A 206 20.45 6.24 -11.60
C GLY A 206 20.21 7.68 -11.16
N GLU A 207 20.01 8.56 -12.14
CA GLU A 207 19.92 10.00 -11.93
C GLU A 207 19.07 10.64 -13.04
N ILE A 208 18.47 11.78 -12.74
CA ILE A 208 17.71 12.56 -13.71
C ILE A 208 18.65 13.60 -14.32
N LYS A 209 19.33 13.26 -15.42
CA LYS A 209 20.23 14.21 -16.10
C LYS A 209 19.46 15.22 -16.95
N ASN A 210 18.48 14.75 -17.72
CA ASN A 210 17.71 15.56 -18.66
C ASN A 210 16.22 15.22 -18.57
N ARG A 211 15.40 16.27 -18.41
CA ARG A 211 13.94 16.19 -18.56
C ARG A 211 13.56 16.60 -19.98
N ARG A 212 12.56 15.94 -20.54
CA ARG A 212 12.04 16.32 -21.86
C ARG A 212 11.31 17.65 -21.72
N SER A 213 11.72 18.64 -22.50
CA SER A 213 11.00 19.93 -22.56
C SER A 213 9.56 19.69 -23.02
N GLY A 214 8.61 20.40 -22.41
CA GLY A 214 7.18 20.31 -22.75
C GLY A 214 6.45 19.08 -22.22
N VAL A 215 7.10 18.18 -21.47
CA VAL A 215 6.45 17.02 -20.82
C VAL A 215 6.58 17.16 -19.31
N LYS A 216 5.47 16.95 -18.58
CA LYS A 216 5.47 16.98 -17.11
C LYS A 216 6.31 15.82 -16.54
N SER A 217 7.17 16.13 -15.58
CA SER A 217 7.96 15.15 -14.83
C SER A 217 7.16 14.58 -13.65
N GLY A 218 7.33 13.29 -13.38
CA GLY A 218 6.63 12.58 -12.32
C GLY A 218 7.54 11.78 -11.41
N VAL A 219 7.26 11.80 -10.11
CA VAL A 219 7.81 10.87 -9.12
C VAL A 219 6.70 9.98 -8.57
N LEU A 220 6.98 8.71 -8.36
CA LEU A 220 6.04 7.73 -7.81
C LEU A 220 6.53 7.19 -6.47
N PHE A 221 5.66 7.23 -5.46
CA PHE A 221 5.85 6.57 -4.16
C PHE A 221 4.97 5.31 -4.09
N GLY A 222 5.59 4.16 -3.87
CA GLY A 222 4.92 2.86 -3.85
C GLY A 222 4.90 2.20 -5.22
N TYR A 223 5.83 1.26 -5.45
CA TYR A 223 5.95 0.49 -6.69
C TYR A 223 5.24 -0.88 -6.57
N GLY A 224 4.05 -0.87 -5.98
CA GLY A 224 3.20 -2.05 -5.88
C GLY A 224 2.62 -2.49 -7.23
N ASN A 225 1.92 -3.63 -7.23
CA ASN A 225 1.22 -4.14 -8.42
C ASN A 225 0.28 -3.10 -9.04
N TYR A 226 -0.45 -2.39 -8.19
CA TYR A 226 -1.40 -1.37 -8.62
C TYR A 226 -0.73 -0.26 -9.44
N ALA A 227 0.43 0.25 -9.01
CA ALA A 227 1.18 1.26 -9.73
C ALA A 227 1.69 0.74 -11.09
N LYS A 228 2.18 -0.51 -11.12
CA LYS A 228 2.69 -1.18 -12.32
C LYS A 228 1.61 -1.38 -13.39
N ILE A 229 0.38 -1.68 -12.99
CA ILE A 229 -0.71 -2.01 -13.93
C ILE A 229 -1.62 -0.82 -14.27
N ASN A 230 -1.74 0.16 -13.38
CA ASN A 230 -2.66 1.29 -13.55
C ASN A 230 -1.91 2.62 -13.69
N ILE A 231 -1.19 3.05 -12.64
CA ILE A 231 -0.60 4.40 -12.58
C ILE A 231 0.34 4.64 -13.76
N ILE A 232 1.39 3.81 -13.88
CA ILE A 232 2.45 4.02 -14.86
C ILE A 232 1.91 3.88 -16.29
N PRO A 233 1.19 2.81 -16.66
CA PRO A 233 0.73 2.65 -18.04
C PRO A 233 -0.26 3.74 -18.48
N TYR A 234 -1.19 4.16 -17.61
CA TYR A 234 -2.26 5.07 -17.99
C TYR A 234 -1.89 6.56 -17.86
N SER A 235 -0.91 6.91 -17.02
CA SER A 235 -0.41 8.29 -16.91
C SER A 235 0.65 8.63 -17.96
N ARG A 236 1.34 7.61 -18.49
CA ARG A 236 2.46 7.73 -19.45
C ARG A 236 2.23 8.61 -20.69
N PRO A 237 1.02 8.73 -21.27
CA PRO A 237 0.81 9.66 -22.39
C PRO A 237 0.96 11.14 -22.01
N PHE A 238 0.89 11.48 -20.72
CA PHE A 238 0.79 12.85 -20.23
C PHE A 238 1.94 13.25 -19.30
N VAL A 239 2.45 12.29 -18.52
CA VAL A 239 3.49 12.52 -17.50
C VAL A 239 4.62 11.49 -17.66
N GLU A 240 5.86 11.96 -17.66
CA GLU A 240 7.06 11.13 -17.64
C GLU A 240 7.44 10.80 -16.18
N ILE A 241 7.00 9.63 -15.69
CA ILE A 241 7.41 9.13 -14.37
C ILE A 241 8.87 8.65 -14.46
N ASP A 242 9.81 9.51 -14.06
CA ASP A 242 11.25 9.29 -14.19
C ASP A 242 11.95 8.93 -12.86
N SER A 243 11.28 9.15 -11.72
CA SER A 243 11.72 8.72 -10.39
C SER A 243 10.69 7.79 -9.73
N VAL A 244 11.17 6.74 -9.04
CA VAL A 244 10.33 5.82 -8.27
C VAL A 244 10.96 5.51 -6.91
N HIS A 245 10.16 5.65 -5.86
CA HIS A 245 10.46 5.27 -4.48
C HIS A 245 9.76 3.95 -4.12
N GLU A 246 10.54 2.94 -3.73
CA GLU A 246 10.06 1.61 -3.34
C GLU A 246 10.90 1.04 -2.19
N ILE A 247 10.26 0.91 -1.03
CA ILE A 247 10.90 0.50 0.22
C ILE A 247 11.37 -0.96 0.23
N ASP A 248 10.79 -1.83 -0.60
CA ASP A 248 11.22 -3.22 -0.74
C ASP A 248 12.12 -3.37 -1.98
N PRO A 249 13.46 -3.40 -1.82
CA PRO A 249 14.38 -3.43 -2.95
C PRO A 249 14.20 -4.68 -3.83
N THR A 250 13.57 -5.75 -3.33
CA THR A 250 13.29 -6.95 -4.13
C THR A 250 12.22 -6.72 -5.20
N GLN A 251 11.43 -5.65 -5.07
CA GLN A 251 10.44 -5.22 -6.05
C GLN A 251 11.00 -4.33 -7.16
N ILE A 252 12.19 -3.77 -6.95
CA ILE A 252 12.84 -2.87 -7.91
C ILE A 252 13.41 -3.71 -9.06
N PHE A 253 12.63 -3.78 -10.13
CA PHE A 253 13.11 -4.25 -11.42
C PHE A 253 13.30 -3.05 -12.35
N ILE A 254 14.31 -3.12 -13.22
CA ILE A 254 14.65 -2.01 -14.12
C ILE A 254 13.55 -1.87 -15.17
N GLU A 255 12.52 -1.06 -14.86
CA GLU A 255 11.64 -0.48 -15.86
C GLU A 255 12.45 0.52 -16.68
N LYS A 256 12.54 0.29 -17.99
CA LYS A 256 13.50 0.98 -18.88
C LYS A 256 13.32 2.50 -18.91
N ARG A 257 12.14 2.99 -18.52
CA ARG A 257 11.76 4.40 -18.56
C ARG A 257 12.00 5.14 -17.25
N VAL A 258 12.14 4.42 -16.14
CA VAL A 258 12.46 5.02 -14.85
C VAL A 258 13.97 5.27 -14.82
N LYS A 259 14.35 6.53 -14.61
CA LYS A 259 15.74 7.00 -14.65
C LYS A 259 16.40 6.96 -13.26
N LYS A 260 15.64 7.26 -12.21
CA LYS A 260 16.08 7.24 -10.81
C LYS A 260 15.19 6.27 -10.00
N TRP A 261 15.84 5.40 -9.23
CA TRP A 261 15.20 4.52 -8.26
C TRP A 261 15.71 4.84 -6.87
N ASN A 262 14.81 4.84 -5.89
CA ASN A 262 15.15 5.11 -4.49
C ASN A 262 14.47 4.09 -3.57
N SER A 263 15.16 3.61 -2.55
CA SER A 263 14.56 2.79 -1.48
C SER A 263 14.00 3.61 -0.32
N ALA A 264 14.16 4.94 -0.34
CA ALA A 264 13.63 5.85 0.66
C ALA A 264 12.08 5.89 0.65
N PRO A 265 11.43 5.83 1.83
CA PRO A 265 9.97 5.87 1.94
C PRO A 265 9.35 7.25 1.66
N PHE A 266 10.11 8.33 1.88
CA PHE A 266 9.66 9.72 1.75
C PHE A 266 10.50 10.48 0.71
N PRO A 267 9.99 11.61 0.19
CA PRO A 267 10.75 12.49 -0.66
C PRO A 267 12.06 12.95 -0.02
N GLU A 268 13.10 13.15 -0.83
CA GLU A 268 14.27 13.89 -0.37
C GLU A 268 13.88 15.37 -0.17
N LYS A 269 14.56 16.09 0.74
CA LYS A 269 14.25 17.48 1.10
C LYS A 269 14.11 18.41 -0.11
N ASP A 270 14.99 18.24 -1.10
CA ASP A 270 15.03 19.05 -2.32
C ASP A 270 14.45 18.33 -3.55
N GLU A 271 13.73 17.21 -3.35
CA GLU A 271 13.11 16.49 -4.46
C GLU A 271 11.94 17.29 -5.04
N LYS A 272 12.08 17.63 -6.33
CA LYS A 272 11.11 18.42 -7.10
C LYS A 272 10.65 17.65 -8.34
N ALA A 273 9.34 17.64 -8.58
CA ALA A 273 8.72 17.13 -9.81
C ALA A 273 7.46 17.95 -10.13
N ASP A 274 6.98 17.89 -11.37
CA ASP A 274 5.69 18.51 -11.70
C ASP A 274 4.53 17.76 -11.04
N VAL A 275 4.66 16.44 -10.88
CA VAL A 275 3.62 15.55 -10.36
C VAL A 275 4.20 14.53 -9.37
N PHE A 276 3.54 14.37 -8.24
CA PHE A 276 3.81 13.31 -7.27
C PHE A 276 2.65 12.30 -7.31
N TYR A 277 2.94 11.04 -7.63
CA TYR A 277 2.01 9.93 -7.50
C TYR A 277 2.24 9.23 -6.17
N VAL A 278 1.21 9.12 -5.35
CA VAL A 278 1.30 8.59 -3.98
C VAL A 278 0.41 7.35 -3.87
N ALA A 279 1.03 6.18 -3.91
CA ALA A 279 0.39 4.87 -3.84
C ALA A 279 1.14 3.93 -2.87
N SER A 280 1.64 4.51 -1.78
CA SER A 280 2.35 3.87 -0.68
C SER A 280 1.35 3.39 0.40
N TYR A 281 1.81 3.14 1.64
CA TYR A 281 0.89 2.83 2.73
C TYR A 281 0.05 4.05 3.12
N ASN A 282 -1.21 3.84 3.51
CA ASN A 282 -2.17 4.94 3.71
C ASN A 282 -1.65 6.04 4.67
N HIS A 283 -1.03 5.66 5.79
CA HIS A 283 -0.48 6.58 6.79
C HIS A 283 0.76 7.37 6.32
N THR A 284 1.26 7.10 5.11
CA THR A 284 2.35 7.87 4.48
C THR A 284 1.83 8.86 3.44
N HIS A 285 0.53 8.83 3.11
CA HIS A 285 -0.04 9.66 2.04
C HIS A 285 0.07 11.15 2.33
N VAL A 286 -0.37 11.61 3.51
CA VAL A 286 -0.37 13.03 3.86
C VAL A 286 1.04 13.62 3.92
N PRO A 287 2.03 13.01 4.61
CA PRO A 287 3.39 13.55 4.62
C PRO A 287 3.98 13.80 3.22
N ILE A 288 3.80 12.83 2.31
CA ILE A 288 4.28 12.93 0.92
C ILE A 288 3.48 14.00 0.13
N THR A 289 2.16 14.03 0.32
CA THR A 289 1.26 15.00 -0.33
C THR A 289 1.59 16.43 0.09
N LEU A 290 1.83 16.67 1.40
CA LEU A 290 2.19 17.99 1.91
C LEU A 290 3.51 18.49 1.35
N HIS A 291 4.52 17.62 1.25
CA HIS A 291 5.81 17.96 0.62
C HIS A 291 5.61 18.48 -0.81
N ALA A 292 4.83 17.76 -1.61
CA ALA A 292 4.56 18.13 -3.01
C ALA A 292 3.72 19.40 -3.14
N LEU A 293 2.64 19.54 -2.36
CA LEU A 293 1.77 20.72 -2.40
C LEU A 293 2.52 22.00 -1.99
N ARG A 294 3.40 21.94 -0.98
CA ARG A 294 4.23 23.09 -0.55
C ARG A 294 5.16 23.59 -1.64
N GLN A 295 5.53 22.74 -2.59
CA GLN A 295 6.34 23.13 -3.76
C GLN A 295 5.50 23.62 -4.94
N GLY A 296 4.16 23.56 -4.84
CA GLY A 296 3.25 23.86 -5.93
C GLY A 296 3.17 22.77 -6.99
N SER A 297 3.56 21.53 -6.68
CA SER A 297 3.42 20.38 -7.58
C SER A 297 1.99 19.85 -7.60
N TYR A 298 1.63 19.15 -8.68
CA TYR A 298 0.44 18.31 -8.69
C TYR A 298 0.65 17.07 -7.84
N VAL A 299 -0.43 16.60 -7.22
CA VAL A 299 -0.43 15.34 -6.45
C VAL A 299 -1.58 14.47 -6.93
N VAL A 300 -1.27 13.20 -7.22
CA VAL A 300 -2.25 12.15 -7.48
C VAL A 300 -2.09 11.10 -6.39
N VAL A 301 -3.00 11.10 -5.42
CA VAL A 301 -2.93 10.26 -4.21
C VAL A 301 -3.99 9.18 -4.25
N GLU A 302 -3.62 7.93 -3.97
CA GLU A 302 -4.58 6.85 -3.81
C GLU A 302 -5.39 6.99 -2.52
N LYS A 303 -6.58 6.40 -2.51
CA LYS A 303 -7.48 6.44 -1.36
C LYS A 303 -7.06 5.44 -0.27
N PRO A 304 -7.39 5.70 1.02
CA PRO A 304 -7.89 6.95 1.56
C PRO A 304 -6.80 8.03 1.60
N VAL A 305 -7.17 9.29 1.46
CA VAL A 305 -6.20 10.40 1.42
C VAL A 305 -5.67 10.75 2.81
N VAL A 306 -6.48 10.57 3.85
CA VAL A 306 -6.17 10.85 5.26
C VAL A 306 -6.59 9.67 6.13
N MET A 307 -5.94 9.53 7.29
CA MET A 307 -6.20 8.48 8.27
C MET A 307 -6.81 8.99 9.58
N ASP A 308 -6.69 10.28 9.87
CA ASP A 308 -7.30 10.94 11.04
C ASP A 308 -7.57 12.44 10.81
N TYR A 309 -8.14 13.09 11.83
CA TYR A 309 -8.49 14.51 11.76
C TYR A 309 -7.28 15.43 11.76
N ASP A 310 -6.15 15.04 12.37
CA ASP A 310 -4.94 15.86 12.34
C ASP A 310 -4.40 15.95 10.92
N GLU A 311 -4.32 14.80 10.24
CA GLU A 311 -3.98 14.70 8.83
C GLU A 311 -4.97 15.50 7.93
N LEU A 312 -6.27 15.43 8.21
CA LEU A 312 -7.28 16.21 7.49
C LEU A 312 -7.08 17.72 7.67
N ASN A 313 -6.83 18.17 8.90
CA ASN A 313 -6.61 19.57 9.23
C ASN A 313 -5.33 20.11 8.58
N GLU A 314 -4.24 19.33 8.58
CA GLU A 314 -3.00 19.69 7.90
C GLU A 314 -3.18 19.78 6.38
N LEU A 315 -3.87 18.80 5.80
CA LEU A 315 -4.13 18.76 4.36
C LEU A 315 -5.02 19.93 3.91
N GLU A 316 -6.09 20.24 4.64
CA GLU A 316 -6.97 21.37 4.33
C GLU A 316 -6.21 22.70 4.32
N LYS A 317 -5.34 22.92 5.33
CA LYS A 317 -4.49 24.12 5.40
C LYS A 317 -3.56 24.22 4.19
N ALA A 318 -2.93 23.12 3.78
CA ALA A 318 -2.04 23.10 2.62
C ALA A 318 -2.79 23.35 1.31
N LEU A 319 -3.98 22.76 1.14
CA LEU A 319 -4.79 22.95 -0.06
C LEU A 319 -5.27 24.39 -0.24
N LYS A 320 -5.60 25.09 0.86
CA LYS A 320 -5.94 26.52 0.85
C LYS A 320 -4.78 27.40 0.35
N GLN A 321 -3.54 26.95 0.49
CA GLN A 321 -2.34 27.68 0.07
C GLN A 321 -1.84 27.28 -1.33
N ALA A 322 -1.90 25.99 -1.67
CA ALA A 322 -1.31 25.45 -2.89
C ALA A 322 -2.20 25.55 -4.15
N GLY A 323 -3.48 25.91 -3.96
CA GLY A 323 -4.50 25.85 -5.00
C GLY A 323 -4.97 24.43 -5.29
N ARG A 324 -5.83 24.27 -6.31
CA ARG A 324 -6.45 22.98 -6.67
C ARG A 324 -5.49 22.10 -7.47
N LYS A 325 -4.51 21.50 -6.79
CA LYS A 325 -3.49 20.64 -7.39
C LYS A 325 -3.52 19.18 -6.91
N LEU A 326 -4.48 18.81 -6.07
CA LEU A 326 -4.65 17.45 -5.57
C LEU A 326 -5.75 16.72 -6.35
N PHE A 327 -5.46 15.48 -6.76
CA PHE A 327 -6.42 14.53 -7.29
C PHE A 327 -6.42 13.27 -6.42
N ILE A 328 -7.58 12.83 -5.97
CA ILE A 328 -7.71 11.55 -5.24
C ILE A 328 -8.12 10.43 -6.21
N GLY A 329 -7.50 9.26 -6.04
CA GLY A 329 -7.66 8.03 -6.84
C GLY A 329 -9.03 7.33 -6.75
N PHE A 330 -10.13 8.07 -6.68
CA PHE A 330 -11.49 7.53 -6.69
C PHE A 330 -11.98 7.20 -8.11
N HIS A 331 -11.57 6.03 -8.61
CA HIS A 331 -11.88 5.56 -9.97
C HIS A 331 -13.38 5.58 -10.33
N LYS A 332 -14.28 5.44 -9.34
CA LYS A 332 -15.73 5.47 -9.58
C LYS A 332 -16.24 6.83 -10.07
N ARG A 333 -15.58 7.95 -9.75
CA ARG A 333 -15.93 9.29 -10.25
C ARG A 333 -15.81 9.39 -11.78
N TYR A 334 -14.87 8.64 -12.35
CA TYR A 334 -14.49 8.72 -13.76
C TYR A 334 -15.21 7.70 -14.64
N GLY A 335 -15.92 6.74 -14.04
CA GLY A 335 -16.53 5.64 -14.78
C GLY A 335 -17.58 6.12 -15.79
N THR A 336 -17.47 5.62 -17.03
CA THR A 336 -18.44 5.85 -18.11
C THR A 336 -19.92 5.71 -17.69
N PHE A 337 -20.24 4.85 -16.73
CA PHE A 337 -21.61 4.66 -16.24
C PHE A 337 -22.22 5.87 -15.54
N ASN A 338 -21.44 6.81 -15.01
CA ASN A 338 -21.99 8.01 -14.36
C ASN A 338 -22.78 8.86 -15.35
N LYS A 339 -22.21 9.13 -16.53
CA LYS A 339 -22.87 9.90 -17.59
C LYS A 339 -24.14 9.20 -18.10
N LEU A 340 -24.11 7.87 -18.19
CA LEU A 340 -25.28 7.08 -18.60
C LEU A 340 -26.37 7.12 -17.54
N ALA A 341 -26.01 7.01 -16.26
CA ALA A 341 -26.94 7.04 -15.15
C ALA A 341 -27.70 8.37 -15.09
N LEU A 342 -26.99 9.51 -15.12
CA LEU A 342 -27.63 10.83 -15.15
C LEU A 342 -28.62 10.96 -16.31
N LYS A 343 -28.21 10.55 -17.52
CA LYS A 343 -29.06 10.60 -18.71
C LYS A 343 -30.30 9.71 -18.58
N ASP A 344 -30.14 8.45 -18.16
CA ASP A 344 -31.22 7.48 -18.16
C ASP A 344 -32.19 7.73 -17.00
N LEU A 345 -31.69 8.13 -15.83
CA LEU A 345 -32.52 8.64 -14.72
C LEU A 345 -33.21 9.96 -15.09
N GLY A 346 -32.69 10.71 -16.06
CA GLY A 346 -33.27 11.98 -16.51
C GLY A 346 -33.08 13.08 -15.48
N VAL A 347 -31.92 13.08 -14.81
CA VAL A 347 -31.54 14.04 -13.78
C VAL A 347 -30.25 14.75 -14.16
N LYS A 348 -30.02 15.94 -13.60
CA LYS A 348 -28.78 16.69 -13.72
C LYS A 348 -27.82 16.28 -12.60
N TYR A 349 -26.54 16.62 -12.78
CA TYR A 349 -25.55 16.44 -11.74
C TYR A 349 -25.91 17.30 -10.51
N GLY A 350 -25.99 16.67 -9.33
CA GLY A 350 -26.40 17.32 -8.07
C GLY A 350 -27.88 17.16 -7.70
N ASP A 351 -28.75 16.79 -8.66
CA ASP A 351 -30.13 16.38 -8.33
C ASP A 351 -30.08 15.15 -7.41
N PRO A 352 -31.06 14.98 -6.50
CA PRO A 352 -31.03 13.90 -5.52
C PRO A 352 -31.13 12.53 -6.17
N ILE A 353 -30.10 11.71 -5.93
CA ILE A 353 -30.03 10.32 -6.38
C ILE A 353 -29.74 9.44 -5.16
N SER A 354 -30.72 8.61 -4.78
CA SER A 354 -30.52 7.61 -3.74
C SER A 354 -29.61 6.49 -4.24
N TYR A 355 -28.71 6.02 -3.38
CA TYR A 355 -27.65 5.07 -3.71
C TYR A 355 -27.70 3.89 -2.73
N HIS A 356 -27.91 2.69 -3.23
CA HIS A 356 -27.88 1.47 -2.42
C HIS A 356 -26.81 0.53 -2.93
N SER A 357 -26.06 -0.11 -2.03
CA SER A 357 -25.03 -1.05 -2.47
C SER A 357 -24.78 -2.23 -1.56
N ILE A 358 -24.26 -3.30 -2.15
CA ILE A 358 -23.72 -4.46 -1.46
C ILE A 358 -22.29 -4.64 -1.95
N VAL A 359 -21.33 -4.65 -1.02
CA VAL A 359 -19.91 -4.79 -1.30
C VAL A 359 -19.42 -6.12 -0.76
N TYR A 360 -18.83 -6.91 -1.65
CA TYR A 360 -18.16 -8.16 -1.34
C TYR A 360 -16.66 -7.93 -1.43
N GLU A 361 -16.09 -7.41 -0.35
CA GLU A 361 -14.65 -7.28 -0.19
C GLU A 361 -14.02 -8.63 0.16
N LEU A 362 -12.73 -8.78 -0.11
CA LEU A 362 -11.98 -9.98 0.24
C LEU A 362 -11.52 -9.90 1.70
N ILE A 363 -11.56 -11.04 2.40
CA ILE A 363 -10.80 -11.19 3.64
C ILE A 363 -9.32 -10.98 3.35
N GLN A 364 -8.67 -10.18 4.19
CA GLN A 364 -7.25 -9.91 4.04
C GLN A 364 -6.44 -11.11 4.55
N PRO A 365 -5.35 -11.50 3.85
CA PRO A 365 -4.39 -12.46 4.38
C PRO A 365 -3.90 -12.02 5.75
N GLU A 366 -3.67 -12.97 6.66
CA GLU A 366 -3.36 -12.72 8.08
C GLU A 366 -2.31 -11.63 8.30
N PHE A 367 -1.19 -11.69 7.56
CA PHE A 367 -0.05 -10.79 7.70
C PHE A 367 -0.04 -9.65 6.67
N PHE A 368 -1.14 -9.45 5.94
CA PHE A 368 -1.24 -8.35 5.00
C PHE A 368 -1.33 -7.01 5.74
N TRP A 369 -0.69 -5.98 5.20
CA TRP A 369 -0.54 -4.68 5.86
C TRP A 369 -1.85 -3.97 6.22
N TYR A 370 -2.99 -4.33 5.60
CA TYR A 370 -4.31 -3.84 6.03
C TYR A 370 -4.65 -4.24 7.47
N ASN A 371 -4.09 -5.35 7.96
CA ASN A 371 -4.31 -5.82 9.34
C ASN A 371 -3.37 -5.13 10.35
N TRP A 372 -2.43 -4.30 9.89
CA TRP A 372 -1.61 -3.51 10.78
C TRP A 372 -2.45 -2.48 11.55
N PRO A 373 -2.19 -2.26 12.84
CA PRO A 373 -2.92 -1.25 13.65
C PRO A 373 -2.96 0.14 13.02
N VAL A 374 -1.87 0.58 12.37
CA VAL A 374 -1.79 1.89 11.71
C VAL A 374 -2.67 2.01 10.46
N SER A 375 -3.15 0.88 9.91
CA SER A 375 -3.99 0.86 8.70
C SER A 375 -5.48 1.05 9.00
N ARG A 376 -5.88 1.06 10.28
CA ARG A 376 -7.28 1.18 10.75
C ARG A 376 -8.16 0.09 10.11
N SER A 377 -9.45 0.36 9.88
CA SER A 377 -10.35 -0.65 9.30
C SER A 377 -10.23 -0.80 7.77
N THR A 378 -10.52 -2.01 7.28
CA THR A 378 -10.74 -2.24 5.84
C THR A 378 -11.88 -1.38 5.30
N PHE A 379 -12.88 -1.04 6.13
CA PHE A 379 -13.99 -0.18 5.75
C PHE A 379 -13.52 1.25 5.45
N LEU A 380 -12.66 1.84 6.29
CA LEU A 380 -12.03 3.13 5.99
C LEU A 380 -11.24 3.06 4.66
N SER A 381 -10.48 1.98 4.49
CA SER A 381 -9.62 1.80 3.32
C SER A 381 -10.39 1.59 2.01
N ASN A 382 -11.48 0.83 2.01
CA ASN A 382 -12.17 0.39 0.78
C ASN A 382 -13.65 0.77 0.72
N GLY A 383 -14.35 0.90 1.84
CA GLY A 383 -15.74 1.38 1.89
C GLY A 383 -15.91 2.83 1.44
N CYS A 384 -14.84 3.62 1.52
CA CYS A 384 -14.81 5.01 1.03
C CYS A 384 -15.14 5.15 -0.46
N HIS A 385 -14.94 4.11 -1.29
CA HIS A 385 -15.29 4.17 -2.72
C HIS A 385 -16.78 4.44 -2.95
N GLN A 386 -17.67 3.79 -2.19
CA GLN A 386 -19.12 3.92 -2.36
C GLN A 386 -19.63 5.26 -1.82
N ILE A 387 -19.13 5.68 -0.65
CA ILE A 387 -19.52 6.95 -0.02
C ILE A 387 -19.04 8.13 -0.87
N ASP A 388 -17.80 8.10 -1.34
CA ASP A 388 -17.27 9.12 -2.25
C ASP A 388 -18.09 9.21 -3.54
N HIS A 389 -18.45 8.07 -4.14
CA HIS A 389 -19.23 8.06 -5.37
C HIS A 389 -20.64 8.61 -5.17
N PHE A 390 -21.28 8.30 -4.04
CA PHE A 390 -22.56 8.86 -3.65
C PHE A 390 -22.51 10.37 -3.51
N LEU A 391 -21.54 10.89 -2.75
CA LEU A 391 -21.34 12.33 -2.58
C LEU A 391 -21.01 13.00 -3.92
N HIS A 392 -20.17 12.39 -4.74
CA HIS A 392 -19.84 12.89 -6.06
C HIS A 392 -21.08 13.05 -6.92
N LEU A 393 -21.95 12.03 -7.05
CA LEU A 393 -23.16 12.10 -7.89
C LEU A 393 -24.14 13.18 -7.41
N ASN A 394 -24.16 13.44 -6.10
CA ASN A 394 -25.01 14.44 -5.46
C ASN A 394 -24.29 15.79 -5.26
N ASN A 395 -23.26 16.08 -6.08
CA ASN A 395 -22.51 17.34 -6.08
C ASN A 395 -22.06 17.78 -4.67
N TRP A 396 -21.55 16.83 -3.88
CA TRP A 396 -21.02 17.07 -2.55
C TRP A 396 -22.02 17.72 -1.56
N SER A 397 -23.33 17.48 -1.76
CA SER A 397 -24.36 17.90 -0.81
C SER A 397 -24.03 17.39 0.60
N LYS A 398 -24.27 18.23 1.61
CA LYS A 398 -23.83 18.00 2.98
C LYS A 398 -24.59 16.83 3.60
N PRO A 399 -23.91 15.86 4.24
CA PRO A 399 -24.55 14.91 5.14
C PRO A 399 -25.21 15.65 6.29
N ILE A 400 -26.53 15.46 6.45
CA ILE A 400 -27.31 16.00 7.58
C ILE A 400 -27.55 14.94 8.65
N ASN A 401 -27.46 13.67 8.29
CA ASN A 401 -27.61 12.54 9.19
C ASN A 401 -26.84 11.33 8.67
N SER A 402 -26.25 10.53 9.56
CA SER A 402 -25.54 9.31 9.18
C SER A 402 -25.27 8.41 10.37
N ASP A 403 -25.24 7.11 10.11
CA ASP A 403 -24.77 6.16 11.10
C ASP A 403 -24.16 4.90 10.48
N ILE A 404 -23.48 4.15 11.33
CA ILE A 404 -22.81 2.88 11.01
C ILE A 404 -23.21 1.82 12.02
N LYS A 405 -23.28 0.56 11.58
CA LYS A 405 -23.50 -0.58 12.44
C LYS A 405 -22.53 -1.70 12.10
N LEU A 406 -21.86 -2.24 13.12
CA LEU A 406 -21.17 -3.52 13.03
C LEU A 406 -22.18 -4.65 13.31
N LEU A 407 -22.38 -5.53 12.34
CA LEU A 407 -23.26 -6.68 12.43
C LEU A 407 -22.54 -7.86 13.10
N GLN A 408 -23.33 -8.81 13.64
CA GLN A 408 -22.80 -9.99 14.35
C GLN A 408 -21.82 -10.82 13.53
N ASP A 409 -21.99 -10.79 12.21
CA ASP A 409 -21.23 -11.57 11.26
C ASP A 409 -19.99 -10.83 10.73
N GLY A 410 -19.69 -9.66 11.31
CA GLY A 410 -18.56 -8.79 10.96
C GLY A 410 -18.81 -7.84 9.79
N ALA A 411 -19.98 -7.91 9.13
CA ALA A 411 -20.32 -6.94 8.09
C ALA A 411 -20.61 -5.55 8.69
N VAL A 412 -20.42 -4.52 7.89
CA VAL A 412 -20.66 -3.13 8.24
C VAL A 412 -21.84 -2.61 7.43
N GLU A 413 -22.84 -2.09 8.10
CA GLU A 413 -23.97 -1.39 7.47
C GLU A 413 -23.84 0.11 7.71
N VAL A 414 -24.03 0.92 6.67
CA VAL A 414 -23.99 2.38 6.76
C VAL A 414 -25.18 2.97 6.06
N TRP A 415 -25.72 4.05 6.63
CA TRP A 415 -26.68 4.93 5.96
C TRP A 415 -26.29 6.40 6.12
N ILE A 416 -26.62 7.20 5.11
CA ILE A 416 -26.35 8.65 5.07
C ILE A 416 -27.54 9.36 4.42
N GLU A 417 -27.96 10.48 4.99
CA GLU A 417 -28.95 11.40 4.41
C GLU A 417 -28.27 12.72 4.08
N LEU A 418 -28.50 13.22 2.86
CA LEU A 418 -27.97 14.51 2.41
C LEU A 418 -29.03 15.60 2.47
N GLU A 419 -28.57 16.84 2.58
CA GLU A 419 -29.41 18.05 2.57
C GLU A 419 -30.28 18.16 1.31
N ASN A 420 -29.81 17.66 0.15
CA ASN A 420 -30.59 17.64 -1.09
C ASN A 420 -31.71 16.57 -1.12
N GLY A 421 -31.85 15.76 -0.07
CA GLY A 421 -32.84 14.69 0.06
C GLY A 421 -32.40 13.32 -0.47
N ALA A 422 -31.17 13.19 -0.99
CA ALA A 422 -30.63 11.90 -1.40
C ALA A 422 -30.26 11.03 -0.19
N THR A 423 -30.43 9.72 -0.34
CA THR A 423 -30.13 8.75 0.71
C THR A 423 -29.13 7.70 0.24
N PHE A 424 -28.26 7.26 1.13
CA PHE A 424 -27.29 6.21 0.87
C PHE A 424 -27.51 5.04 1.82
N THR A 425 -27.37 3.81 1.31
CA THR A 425 -27.13 2.64 2.15
C THR A 425 -26.06 1.74 1.55
N THR A 426 -25.26 1.10 2.41
CA THR A 426 -24.36 0.03 1.97
C THR A 426 -24.25 -1.07 3.01
N THR A 427 -24.19 -2.32 2.53
CA THR A 427 -23.67 -3.45 3.31
C THR A 427 -22.27 -3.78 2.79
N PHE A 428 -21.26 -3.58 3.63
CA PHE A 428 -19.87 -3.89 3.34
C PHE A 428 -19.45 -5.16 4.08
N SER A 429 -19.03 -6.19 3.36
CA SER A 429 -18.60 -7.47 3.96
C SER A 429 -17.28 -7.95 3.37
N GLU A 430 -16.40 -8.49 4.22
CA GLU A 430 -15.13 -9.12 3.81
C GLU A 430 -15.31 -10.60 3.41
N LYS A 431 -16.49 -10.94 2.87
CA LYS A 431 -16.92 -12.32 2.55
C LYS A 431 -16.91 -12.61 1.05
N GLY A 432 -16.18 -11.82 0.28
CA GLY A 432 -16.09 -11.91 -1.16
C GLY A 432 -15.26 -13.10 -1.65
N SER A 433 -15.62 -13.62 -2.82
CA SER A 433 -14.88 -14.72 -3.45
C SER A 433 -13.60 -14.24 -4.16
N LEU A 434 -12.51 -15.01 -4.09
CA LEU A 434 -11.25 -14.73 -4.80
C LEU A 434 -11.33 -14.84 -6.33
N ARG A 435 -12.45 -15.35 -6.88
CA ARG A 435 -12.62 -15.66 -8.32
C ARG A 435 -12.27 -14.47 -9.21
N VAL A 436 -12.90 -13.32 -8.97
CA VAL A 436 -12.73 -12.10 -9.80
C VAL A 436 -12.17 -10.92 -9.00
N GLY A 437 -11.88 -11.09 -7.71
CA GLY A 437 -11.53 -10.02 -6.80
C GLY A 437 -12.77 -9.41 -6.13
N PRO A 438 -12.65 -8.20 -5.56
CA PRO A 438 -13.76 -7.51 -4.91
C PRO A 438 -14.93 -7.32 -5.88
N ARG A 439 -16.15 -7.44 -5.38
CA ARG A 439 -17.38 -7.35 -6.17
C ARG A 439 -18.34 -6.36 -5.53
N ASP A 440 -19.24 -5.81 -6.33
CA ASP A 440 -20.25 -4.88 -5.85
C ASP A 440 -21.53 -4.95 -6.68
N ILE A 441 -22.64 -4.62 -6.03
CA ILE A 441 -23.91 -4.29 -6.68
C ILE A 441 -24.25 -2.89 -6.21
N VAL A 442 -24.57 -2.01 -7.15
CA VAL A 442 -24.96 -0.63 -6.89
C VAL A 442 -26.30 -0.39 -7.57
N GLU A 443 -27.25 0.18 -6.84
CA GLU A 443 -28.51 0.69 -7.37
C GLU A 443 -28.60 2.20 -7.15
N LEU A 444 -28.87 2.93 -8.22
CA LEU A 444 -29.17 4.36 -8.18
C LEU A 444 -30.66 4.55 -8.46
N LYS A 445 -31.35 5.34 -7.64
CA LYS A 445 -32.80 5.45 -7.65
C LYS A 445 -33.27 6.90 -7.63
N VAL A 446 -34.27 7.16 -8.46
CA VAL A 446 -35.10 8.38 -8.45
C VAL A 446 -36.56 7.94 -8.63
N HIS A 447 -37.51 8.85 -8.53
CA HIS A 447 -38.91 8.50 -8.74
C HIS A 447 -39.15 7.90 -10.15
N GLY A 448 -39.74 6.70 -10.20
CA GLY A 448 -40.15 6.03 -11.45
C GLY A 448 -39.01 5.49 -12.33
N LYS A 449 -37.75 5.57 -11.88
CA LYS A 449 -36.59 5.08 -12.64
C LYS A 449 -35.48 4.55 -11.75
N ASN A 450 -34.76 3.55 -12.25
CA ASN A 450 -33.62 2.99 -11.54
C ASN A 450 -32.48 2.60 -12.48
N VAL A 451 -31.27 2.52 -11.90
CA VAL A 451 -30.06 2.01 -12.54
C VAL A 451 -29.47 0.95 -11.63
N ARG A 452 -29.12 -0.21 -12.18
CA ARG A 452 -28.33 -1.25 -11.52
C ARG A 452 -26.98 -1.41 -12.19
N ILE A 453 -25.92 -1.35 -11.40
CA ILE A 453 -24.54 -1.60 -11.79
C ILE A 453 -24.02 -2.82 -11.04
N THR A 454 -23.44 -3.79 -11.74
CA THR A 454 -22.87 -5.00 -11.14
C THR A 454 -21.40 -5.15 -11.49
N ASP A 455 -20.56 -5.30 -10.47
CA ASP A 455 -19.10 -5.48 -10.51
C ASP A 455 -18.34 -4.35 -11.23
N ALA A 456 -18.94 -3.16 -11.34
CA ALA A 456 -18.54 -2.08 -12.25
C ALA A 456 -18.38 -2.52 -13.72
N ILE A 457 -19.06 -3.59 -14.13
CA ILE A 457 -18.95 -4.20 -15.47
C ILE A 457 -20.28 -4.11 -16.23
N ARG A 458 -21.39 -4.43 -15.56
CA ARG A 458 -22.71 -4.48 -16.18
C ARG A 458 -23.53 -3.30 -15.70
N TYR A 459 -24.20 -2.64 -16.63
CA TYR A 459 -25.12 -1.55 -16.39
C TYR A 459 -26.48 -1.91 -16.96
N MET A 460 -27.53 -1.63 -16.21
CA MET A 460 -28.92 -1.74 -16.62
C MET A 460 -29.68 -0.53 -16.10
N SER A 461 -30.50 0.10 -16.92
CA SER A 461 -31.42 1.16 -16.51
C SER A 461 -32.84 0.85 -16.99
N GLU A 462 -33.84 1.27 -16.23
CA GLU A 462 -35.26 1.04 -16.53
C GLU A 462 -36.14 2.17 -15.97
N ASP A 463 -37.34 2.25 -16.52
CA ASP A 463 -38.45 3.07 -16.05
C ASP A 463 -39.68 2.20 -15.79
N ASN A 464 -40.81 2.84 -15.47
CA ASN A 464 -42.10 2.17 -15.22
C ASN A 464 -42.62 1.26 -16.35
N HIS A 465 -42.09 1.37 -17.57
CA HIS A 465 -42.63 0.71 -18.76
C HIS A 465 -41.64 -0.27 -19.39
N ARG A 466 -40.33 0.00 -19.30
CA ARG A 466 -39.32 -0.79 -20.01
C ARG A 466 -37.91 -0.66 -19.45
N ILE A 467 -37.07 -1.60 -19.87
CA ILE A 467 -35.61 -1.45 -19.81
C ILE A 467 -35.17 -0.40 -20.84
N ILE A 468 -34.51 0.65 -20.37
CA ILE A 468 -33.99 1.75 -21.19
C ILE A 468 -32.68 1.34 -21.87
N ARG A 469 -31.75 0.76 -21.08
CA ARG A 469 -30.42 0.39 -21.60
C ARG A 469 -29.85 -0.79 -20.84
N ARG A 470 -29.11 -1.64 -21.57
CA ARG A 470 -28.12 -2.57 -21.04
C ARG A 470 -26.75 -2.26 -21.64
N LYS A 471 -25.71 -2.19 -20.82
CA LYS A 471 -24.34 -1.99 -21.30
C LYS A 471 -23.35 -2.83 -20.51
N LYS A 472 -22.27 -3.26 -21.17
CA LYS A 472 -21.16 -3.99 -20.56
C LYS A 472 -19.85 -3.31 -20.92
N ILE A 473 -18.95 -3.16 -19.94
CA ILE A 473 -17.59 -2.64 -20.09
C ILE A 473 -16.59 -3.58 -19.42
N PHE A 474 -15.29 -3.28 -19.49
CA PHE A 474 -14.29 -3.99 -18.71
C PHE A 474 -14.05 -3.27 -17.38
N LYS A 475 -13.77 -4.03 -16.32
CA LYS A 475 -13.56 -3.47 -14.98
C LYS A 475 -12.37 -2.50 -14.91
N THR A 476 -11.39 -2.69 -15.79
CA THR A 476 -10.19 -1.84 -15.89
C THR A 476 -10.46 -0.48 -16.54
N ASP A 477 -11.62 -0.29 -17.17
CA ASP A 477 -11.92 0.92 -17.94
C ASP A 477 -11.98 2.16 -17.02
N SER A 478 -12.57 2.06 -15.84
CA SER A 478 -12.65 3.17 -14.88
C SER A 478 -11.27 3.64 -14.38
N TYR A 479 -10.34 2.72 -14.15
CA TYR A 479 -8.96 3.06 -13.78
C TYR A 479 -8.22 3.74 -14.93
N ARG A 480 -8.39 3.23 -16.16
CA ARG A 480 -7.82 3.85 -17.36
C ARG A 480 -8.37 5.25 -17.57
N GLU A 481 -9.70 5.40 -17.52
CA GLU A 481 -10.40 6.68 -17.64
C GLU A 481 -9.91 7.67 -16.58
N MET A 482 -9.81 7.26 -15.33
CA MET A 482 -9.31 8.10 -14.23
C MET A 482 -7.90 8.63 -14.49
N TYR A 483 -6.92 7.75 -14.69
CA TYR A 483 -5.52 8.18 -14.82
C TYR A 483 -5.27 8.96 -16.11
N GLN A 484 -5.99 8.66 -17.20
CA GLN A 484 -5.89 9.43 -18.43
C GLN A 484 -6.55 10.80 -18.32
N GLU A 485 -7.68 10.91 -17.63
CA GLU A 485 -8.35 12.19 -17.37
C GLU A 485 -7.48 13.09 -16.49
N ILE A 486 -7.00 12.56 -15.36
CA ILE A 486 -6.11 13.26 -14.44
C ILE A 486 -4.82 13.68 -15.17
N GLY A 487 -4.20 12.77 -15.91
CA GLY A 487 -3.00 13.07 -16.69
C GLY A 487 -3.21 14.20 -17.69
N ARG A 488 -4.32 14.18 -18.44
CA ARG A 488 -4.66 15.24 -19.40
C ARG A 488 -4.83 16.60 -18.72
N LYS A 489 -5.55 16.63 -17.61
CA LYS A 489 -5.74 17.85 -16.80
C LYS A 489 -4.40 18.41 -16.33
N ILE A 490 -3.53 17.57 -15.78
CA ILE A 490 -2.21 17.99 -15.31
C ILE A 490 -1.35 18.52 -16.47
N ALA A 491 -1.36 17.85 -17.63
CA ALA A 491 -0.65 18.32 -18.82
C ALA A 491 -1.14 19.70 -19.30
N ALA A 492 -2.44 19.98 -19.14
CA ALA A 492 -3.08 21.26 -19.45
C ALA A 492 -2.99 22.30 -18.32
N ASN A 493 -2.38 21.97 -17.18
CA ASN A 493 -2.38 22.78 -15.94
C ASN A 493 -3.80 23.09 -15.41
N GLU A 494 -4.75 22.19 -15.62
CA GLU A 494 -6.10 22.30 -15.07
C GLU A 494 -6.15 21.96 -13.58
N GLU A 495 -7.27 22.34 -12.95
CA GLU A 495 -7.51 22.14 -11.53
C GLU A 495 -7.90 20.70 -11.17
N GLY A 496 -7.45 20.28 -9.99
CA GLY A 496 -7.83 19.04 -9.32
C GLY A 496 -9.13 19.13 -8.53
N ASP A 497 -9.26 18.25 -7.55
CA ASP A 497 -10.42 18.16 -6.67
C ASP A 497 -10.60 19.46 -5.85
N THR A 498 -11.84 19.81 -5.52
CA THR A 498 -12.12 20.98 -4.66
C THR A 498 -11.81 20.64 -3.20
N VAL A 499 -11.41 21.65 -2.42
CA VAL A 499 -11.22 21.49 -0.96
C VAL A 499 -12.48 20.93 -0.31
N GLU A 500 -13.65 21.42 -0.72
CA GLU A 500 -14.94 20.93 -0.24
C GLU A 500 -15.14 19.43 -0.50
N SER A 501 -14.86 18.95 -1.72
CA SER A 501 -15.00 17.52 -2.03
C SER A 501 -14.09 16.62 -1.19
N ILE A 502 -12.85 17.08 -0.99
CA ILE A 502 -11.84 16.35 -0.22
C ILE A 502 -12.24 16.28 1.26
N VAL A 503 -12.62 17.42 1.84
CA VAL A 503 -13.05 17.53 3.23
C VAL A 503 -14.34 16.76 3.47
N MET A 504 -15.32 16.86 2.57
CA MET A 504 -16.61 16.18 2.73
C MET A 504 -16.45 14.67 2.80
N THR A 505 -15.79 14.06 1.80
CA THR A 505 -15.54 12.61 1.79
C THR A 505 -14.71 12.17 2.98
N SER A 506 -13.63 12.89 3.27
CA SER A 506 -12.72 12.49 4.35
C SER A 506 -13.39 12.57 5.71
N LYS A 507 -14.11 13.67 5.99
CA LYS A 507 -14.77 13.88 7.27
C LYS A 507 -15.83 12.82 7.54
N ILE A 508 -16.75 12.56 6.60
CA ILE A 508 -17.80 11.55 6.83
C ILE A 508 -17.19 10.15 7.03
N MET A 509 -16.10 9.83 6.33
CA MET A 509 -15.41 8.55 6.52
C MET A 509 -14.76 8.44 7.89
N LEU A 510 -14.15 9.52 8.40
CA LEU A 510 -13.59 9.56 9.74
C LEU A 510 -14.67 9.49 10.81
N ASP A 511 -15.77 10.24 10.65
CA ASP A 511 -16.91 10.23 11.58
C ASP A 511 -17.47 8.79 11.74
N LEU A 512 -17.63 8.06 10.63
CA LEU A 512 -18.08 6.66 10.63
C LEU A 512 -17.02 5.71 11.20
N GLU A 513 -15.74 5.93 10.90
CA GLU A 513 -14.66 5.09 11.43
C GLU A 513 -14.50 5.24 12.96
N GLU A 514 -14.65 6.44 13.53
CA GLU A 514 -14.60 6.62 14.99
C GLU A 514 -15.75 5.88 15.68
N LYS A 515 -16.96 5.90 15.10
CA LYS A 515 -18.07 5.09 15.59
C LYS A 515 -17.77 3.59 15.50
N LEU A 516 -17.21 3.13 14.38
CA LEU A 516 -16.84 1.73 14.18
C LEU A 516 -15.75 1.27 15.16
N LYS A 517 -14.77 2.13 15.44
CA LYS A 517 -13.70 1.92 16.42
C LYS A 517 -14.26 1.64 17.82
N VAL A 518 -15.28 2.39 18.24
CA VAL A 518 -16.00 2.13 19.51
C VAL A 518 -16.69 0.76 19.48
N MET A 519 -17.39 0.42 18.39
CA MET A 519 -18.08 -0.87 18.26
C MET A 519 -17.13 -2.07 18.23
N LYS A 520 -15.87 -1.87 17.80
CA LYS A 520 -14.82 -2.88 17.78
C LYS A 520 -13.96 -2.92 19.05
N ASP A 521 -14.28 -2.07 20.04
CA ASP A 521 -13.52 -1.93 21.29
C ASP A 521 -12.01 -1.71 21.05
N TRP A 522 -11.68 -0.82 20.12
CA TRP A 522 -10.29 -0.61 19.72
C TRP A 522 -9.52 0.37 20.61
N GLY A 523 -10.19 1.14 21.47
CA GLY A 523 -9.54 2.13 22.35
C GLY A 523 -8.62 3.08 21.57
N ASP A 524 -7.41 3.31 22.06
CA ASP A 524 -6.38 4.18 21.46
C ASP A 524 -5.37 3.42 20.56
N LYS A 525 -5.78 2.26 20.02
CA LYS A 525 -4.92 1.36 19.25
C LYS A 525 -4.26 2.04 18.05
N TYR A 526 -4.99 2.88 17.33
CA TYR A 526 -4.47 3.57 16.15
C TYR A 526 -3.49 4.67 16.54
N GLU A 527 -3.83 5.48 17.54
CA GLU A 527 -3.04 6.60 18.02
C GLU A 527 -1.68 6.12 18.52
N LYS A 528 -1.65 5.06 19.33
CA LYS A 528 -0.41 4.40 19.75
C LYS A 528 0.39 3.85 18.57
N ALA A 529 -0.28 3.26 17.58
CA ALA A 529 0.38 2.72 16.40
C ALA A 529 0.99 3.80 15.52
N LYS A 530 0.29 4.92 15.31
CA LYS A 530 0.76 6.10 14.59
C LYS A 530 1.98 6.69 15.28
N ALA A 531 1.91 6.95 16.58
CA ALA A 531 3.02 7.49 17.35
C ALA A 531 4.28 6.60 17.27
N ARG A 532 4.12 5.27 17.34
CA ARG A 532 5.24 4.34 17.17
C ARG A 532 5.85 4.43 15.77
N PHE A 533 5.02 4.43 14.73
CA PHE A 533 5.48 4.60 13.36
C PHE A 533 6.24 5.94 13.19
N GLU A 534 5.70 7.03 13.74
CA GLU A 534 6.33 8.34 13.69
C GLU A 534 7.68 8.36 14.42
N ASN A 535 7.84 7.64 15.54
CA ASN A 535 9.14 7.54 16.22
C ASN A 535 10.24 6.91 15.36
N TYR A 536 9.90 6.02 14.42
CA TYR A 536 10.88 5.42 13.49
C TYR A 536 11.25 6.38 12.35
N VAL A 537 10.33 7.25 11.95
CA VAL A 537 10.39 7.96 10.67
C VAL A 537 10.58 9.47 10.82
N ARG A 538 9.95 10.07 11.83
CA ARG A 538 9.98 11.49 12.18
C ARG A 538 10.83 11.68 13.44
N VAL A 539 12.15 11.71 13.29
CA VAL A 539 13.01 12.34 14.30
C VAL A 539 13.59 13.60 13.69
N HIS A 540 12.75 14.64 13.71
CA HIS A 540 12.98 16.07 13.44
C HIS A 540 13.59 16.49 12.09
N ASP A 541 12.86 17.40 11.42
CA ASP A 541 13.31 18.22 10.29
C ASP A 541 14.54 19.09 10.63
#